data_AF-A0A510UUU3-F1
#
_entry.id   AF-A0A510UUU3-F1
#
_cell.length_a   1.000
_cell.length_b   1.000
_cell.length_c   1.000
_cell.angle_alpha   90.00
_cell.angle_beta   90.00
_cell.angle_gamma   90.00
#
_symmetry.space_group_name_H-M   'P 1'
#
loop_
_entity.id
_entity.type
_entity.pdbx_description
1 polymer ?
#
loop_
_entity_poly.entity_id
_entity_poly.type
_entity_poly.pdbx_seq_one_letter_code
_entity_poly.pdbx_strand_id
1 'polypeptide(L)'
;MTPGGDHKVRSLRLDRRALRAEKARVVWWRRLVRARIDLAVASAARPDPLGEDVAFQLPLDISLAVPHMDELMHLLPEPAPADVAELDRLRALDDRLASYEQGVTAALARTTDSLISHLADDPTGAGDLLAGPPARR
;
A
#
# COMPACT_ATOMS: atom_id res chain seq x y z
N MET A 1 -41.61 -5.10 -2.99
CA MET A 1 -40.66 -4.93 -1.88
C MET A 1 -40.18 -6.31 -1.46
N THR A 2 -39.06 -6.78 -2.01
CA THR A 2 -38.52 -8.11 -1.70
C THR A 2 -37.42 -7.97 -0.64
N PRO A 3 -37.63 -8.42 0.61
CA PRO A 3 -36.65 -8.32 1.69
C PRO A 3 -35.28 -8.95 1.34
N GLY A 4 -35.20 -9.81 0.32
CA GLY A 4 -33.94 -10.37 -0.18
C GLY A 4 -33.00 -9.36 -0.87
N GLY A 5 -33.51 -8.25 -1.44
CA GLY A 5 -32.69 -7.24 -2.12
C GLY A 5 -31.80 -6.46 -1.16
N ASP A 6 -32.37 -5.98 -0.06
CA ASP A 6 -31.66 -5.21 0.97
C ASP A 6 -30.59 -6.04 1.68
N HIS A 7 -30.88 -7.32 1.95
CA HIS A 7 -29.89 -8.24 2.50
C HIS A 7 -28.69 -8.45 1.56
N LYS A 8 -28.94 -8.53 0.24
CA LYS A 8 -27.89 -8.68 -0.76
C LYS A 8 -27.01 -7.42 -0.87
N VAL A 9 -27.61 -6.24 -0.90
CA VAL A 9 -26.89 -4.95 -0.90
C VAL A 9 -26.03 -4.78 0.37
N ARG A 10 -26.57 -5.14 1.54
CA ARG A 10 -25.83 -5.11 2.79
C ARG A 10 -24.62 -6.05 2.77
N SER A 11 -24.78 -7.27 2.24
CA SER A 11 -23.68 -8.23 2.08
C SER A 11 -22.57 -7.66 1.18
N LEU A 12 -22.93 -7.15 -0.01
CA LEU A 12 -21.98 -6.57 -0.96
C LEU A 12 -21.20 -5.39 -0.36
N ARG A 13 -21.83 -4.59 0.51
CA ARG A 13 -21.15 -3.49 1.21
C ARG A 13 -20.16 -3.98 2.25
N LEU A 14 -20.51 -5.03 3.00
CA LEU A 14 -19.60 -5.66 3.95
C LEU A 14 -18.41 -6.29 3.23
N ASP A 15 -18.65 -6.99 2.13
CA ASP A 15 -17.61 -7.58 1.28
C ASP A 15 -16.68 -6.51 0.72
N ARG A 16 -17.25 -5.42 0.19
CA ARG A 16 -16.48 -4.26 -0.30
C ARG A 16 -15.60 -3.66 0.80
N ARG A 17 -16.12 -3.53 2.03
CA ARG A 17 -15.35 -3.00 3.17
C ARG A 17 -14.19 -3.95 3.54
N ALA A 18 -14.45 -5.25 3.58
CA ALA A 18 -13.44 -6.26 3.86
C ALA A 18 -12.32 -6.24 2.80
N LEU A 19 -12.68 -6.20 1.51
CA LEU A 19 -11.73 -6.12 0.40
C LEU A 19 -10.88 -4.84 0.42
N ARG A 20 -11.46 -3.69 0.80
CA ARG A 20 -10.69 -2.44 0.98
C ARG A 20 -9.67 -2.55 2.12
N ALA A 21 -10.08 -3.15 3.25
CA ALA A 21 -9.18 -3.36 4.38
C ALA A 21 -8.04 -4.32 4.01
N GLU A 22 -8.35 -5.38 3.25
CA GLU A 22 -7.35 -6.31 2.75
C GLU A 22 -6.38 -5.63 1.78
N LYS A 23 -6.88 -4.85 0.82
CA LYS A 23 -6.03 -4.07 -0.09
C LYS A 23 -5.06 -3.18 0.67
N ALA A 24 -5.53 -2.47 1.71
CA ALA A 24 -4.66 -1.61 2.52
C ALA A 24 -3.56 -2.41 3.24
N ARG A 25 -3.89 -3.60 3.77
CA ARG A 25 -2.90 -4.50 4.40
C ARG A 25 -1.85 -4.98 3.40
N VAL A 26 -2.26 -5.42 2.21
CA VAL A 26 -1.32 -5.89 1.18
C VAL A 26 -0.39 -4.77 0.74
N VAL A 27 -0.91 -3.56 0.50
CA VAL A 27 -0.09 -2.39 0.16
C VAL A 27 0.93 -2.09 1.25
N TRP A 28 0.54 -2.18 2.51
CA TRP A 28 1.45 -1.98 3.64
C TRP A 28 2.57 -3.03 3.66
N TRP A 29 2.22 -4.31 3.50
CA TRP A 29 3.21 -5.39 3.44
C TRP A 29 4.17 -5.25 2.26
N ARG A 30 3.67 -4.86 1.08
CA ARG A 30 4.52 -4.59 -0.09
C ARG A 30 5.51 -3.47 0.16
N ARG A 31 5.08 -2.38 0.80
CA ARG A 31 5.99 -1.28 1.20
C ARG A 31 7.10 -1.78 2.14
N LEU A 32 6.75 -2.63 3.11
CA LEU A 32 7.74 -3.19 4.03
C LEU A 32 8.73 -4.11 3.31
N VAL A 33 8.27 -4.98 2.40
CA VAL A 33 9.14 -5.87 1.62
C VAL A 33 10.08 -5.05 0.72
N ARG A 34 9.57 -4.01 0.06
CA ARG A 34 10.39 -3.10 -0.76
C ARG A 34 11.44 -2.37 0.06
N ALA A 35 11.08 -1.82 1.22
CA ALA A 35 12.05 -1.20 2.11
C ALA A 35 13.16 -2.18 2.53
N ARG A 36 12.83 -3.46 2.77
CA ARG A 36 13.84 -4.49 3.04
C ARG A 36 14.73 -4.80 1.83
N ILE A 37 14.17 -4.81 0.62
CA ILE A 37 14.93 -4.95 -0.63
C ILE A 37 15.91 -3.77 -0.76
N ASP A 38 15.43 -2.55 -0.56
CA ASP A 38 16.23 -1.33 -0.67
C ASP A 38 17.40 -1.36 0.33
N LEU A 39 17.16 -1.79 1.58
CA LEU A 39 18.23 -1.94 2.58
C LEU A 39 19.23 -3.04 2.24
N ALA A 40 18.78 -4.17 1.68
CA ALA A 40 19.68 -5.25 1.25
C ALA A 40 20.51 -4.87 0.02
N VAL A 41 19.96 -4.06 -0.88
CA VAL A 41 20.72 -3.48 -1.99
C VAL A 41 21.74 -2.47 -1.44
N ALA A 42 21.34 -1.62 -0.50
CA ALA A 42 22.22 -0.62 0.09
C ALA A 42 23.34 -1.22 0.98
N SER A 43 23.18 -2.45 1.50
CA SER A 43 24.25 -3.18 2.18
C SER A 43 25.26 -3.76 1.20
N ALA A 44 24.78 -4.32 0.08
CA ALA A 44 25.62 -4.93 -0.95
C ALA A 44 26.33 -3.89 -1.84
N ALA A 45 25.67 -2.76 -2.08
CA ALA A 45 26.19 -1.63 -2.85
C ALA A 45 25.91 -0.34 -2.05
N ARG A 46 26.91 0.12 -1.30
CA ARG A 46 26.78 1.33 -0.48
C ARG A 46 26.46 2.54 -1.37
N PRO A 47 25.55 3.44 -0.94
CA PRO A 47 25.28 4.68 -1.63
C PRO A 47 26.54 5.57 -1.72
N ASP A 48 26.65 6.31 -2.82
CA ASP A 48 27.70 7.31 -2.99
C ASP A 48 27.53 8.50 -2.04
N PRO A 49 28.63 9.17 -1.67
CA PRO A 49 28.58 10.31 -0.78
C PRO A 49 27.81 11.49 -1.40
N LEU A 50 27.02 12.19 -0.58
CA LEU A 50 26.26 13.36 -1.02
C LEU A 50 27.19 14.56 -1.21
N GLY A 51 27.02 15.26 -2.33
CA GLY A 51 27.64 16.57 -2.55
C GLY A 51 29.09 16.55 -3.02
N GLU A 52 29.80 15.42 -2.99
CA GLU A 52 31.21 15.34 -3.45
C GLU A 52 31.36 15.70 -4.93
N ASP A 53 30.52 15.13 -5.80
CA ASP A 53 30.56 15.35 -7.24
C ASP A 53 30.19 16.79 -7.67
N VAL A 54 29.53 17.53 -6.79
CA VAL A 54 28.96 18.86 -7.07
C VAL A 54 29.43 19.93 -6.08
N ALA A 55 30.47 19.64 -5.30
CA ALA A 55 30.90 20.46 -4.17
C ALA A 55 31.17 21.93 -4.54
N PHE A 56 31.68 22.17 -5.75
CA PHE A 56 32.00 23.50 -6.26
C PHE A 56 30.85 24.18 -7.04
N GLN A 57 29.75 23.46 -7.26
CA GLN A 57 28.58 23.93 -8.01
C GLN A 57 27.40 24.23 -7.07
N LEU A 58 27.39 23.62 -5.88
CA LEU A 58 26.40 23.89 -4.86
C LEU A 58 26.57 25.30 -4.28
N PRO A 59 25.47 26.06 -4.13
CA PRO A 59 25.46 27.27 -3.32
C PRO A 59 25.99 27.00 -1.91
N LEU A 60 26.76 27.94 -1.35
CA LEU A 60 27.44 27.74 -0.07
C LEU A 60 26.49 27.35 1.08
N ASP A 61 25.31 27.95 1.13
CA ASP A 61 24.27 27.65 2.11
C ASP A 61 23.77 26.21 2.02
N ILE A 62 23.72 25.65 0.82
CA ILE A 62 23.34 24.25 0.59
C ILE A 62 24.51 23.31 0.91
N SER A 63 25.74 23.66 0.50
CA SER A 63 26.93 22.87 0.80
C SER A 63 27.15 22.69 2.31
N LEU A 64 26.85 23.71 3.10
CA LEU A 64 26.93 23.66 4.57
C LEU A 64 25.83 22.81 5.22
N ALA A 65 24.75 22.52 4.49
CA ALA A 65 23.62 21.73 4.98
C ALA A 65 23.66 20.26 4.52
N VAL A 66 24.71 19.84 3.81
CA VAL A 66 24.87 18.44 3.37
C VAL A 66 25.01 17.55 4.60
N PRO A 67 24.15 16.52 4.78
CA PRO A 67 24.26 15.60 5.91
C PRO A 67 25.60 14.87 5.92
N HIS A 68 26.14 14.64 7.11
CA HIS A 68 27.37 13.87 7.25
C HIS A 68 27.16 12.43 6.79
N MET A 69 28.05 11.95 5.92
CA MET A 69 27.93 10.60 5.36
C MET A 69 27.97 9.53 6.44
N ASP A 70 28.80 9.70 7.47
CA ASP A 70 28.87 8.78 8.59
C ASP A 70 27.50 8.61 9.28
N GLU A 71 26.75 9.70 9.50
CA GLU A 71 25.41 9.65 10.09
C GLU A 71 24.44 8.85 9.22
N LEU A 72 24.49 9.02 7.90
CA LEU A 72 23.66 8.28 6.95
C LEU A 72 24.03 6.79 6.90
N MET A 73 25.33 6.49 6.97
CA MET A 73 25.84 5.11 6.94
C MET A 73 25.45 4.33 8.20
N HIS A 74 25.32 5.00 9.36
CA HIS A 74 24.82 4.39 10.60
C HIS A 74 23.34 3.97 10.54
N LEU A 75 22.56 4.50 9.57
CA LEU A 75 21.17 4.08 9.37
C LEU A 75 21.07 2.75 8.61
N LEU A 76 22.12 2.37 7.88
CA LEU A 76 22.14 1.16 7.09
C LEU A 76 22.50 -0.05 7.97
N PRO A 77 21.92 -1.23 7.70
CA PRO A 77 22.36 -2.45 8.35
C PRO A 77 23.85 -2.72 8.06
N GLU A 78 24.51 -3.38 9.02
CA GLU A 78 25.85 -3.91 8.82
C GLU A 78 25.88 -4.89 7.64
N PRO A 79 26.93 -4.86 6.81
CA PRO A 79 27.03 -5.77 5.68
C PRO A 79 27.19 -7.19 6.21
N ALA A 80 26.18 -8.03 5.98
CA ALA A 80 26.20 -9.44 6.33
C ALA A 80 26.42 -10.30 5.07
N PRO A 81 27.15 -11.43 5.15
CA PRO A 81 27.42 -12.29 3.99
C PRO A 81 26.20 -13.09 3.49
N ALA A 82 24.98 -12.52 3.53
CA ALA A 82 23.73 -13.20 3.18
C ALA A 82 22.88 -12.40 2.18
N ASP A 83 23.49 -11.84 1.13
CA ASP A 83 22.81 -10.76 0.39
C ASP A 83 22.07 -11.17 -0.89
N VAL A 84 22.59 -12.06 -1.73
CA VAL A 84 21.94 -12.33 -3.04
C VAL A 84 20.74 -13.28 -2.92
N ALA A 85 20.89 -14.39 -2.21
CA ALA A 85 19.82 -15.39 -2.09
C ALA A 85 18.61 -14.87 -1.30
N GLU A 86 18.84 -14.00 -0.31
CA GLU A 86 17.75 -13.36 0.44
C GLU A 86 17.07 -12.27 -0.41
N LEU A 87 17.84 -11.50 -1.19
CA LEU A 87 17.28 -10.54 -2.14
C LEU A 87 16.37 -11.20 -3.17
N ASP A 88 16.77 -12.35 -3.72
CA ASP A 88 15.93 -13.13 -4.65
C ASP A 88 14.62 -13.62 -3.99
N ARG A 89 14.69 -14.07 -2.73
CA ARG A 89 13.49 -14.45 -1.96
C ARG A 89 12.57 -13.27 -1.71
N LEU A 90 13.12 -12.10 -1.37
CA LEU A 90 12.35 -10.88 -1.15
C LEU A 90 11.67 -10.40 -2.43
N ARG A 91 12.37 -10.45 -3.57
CA ARG A 91 11.79 -10.12 -4.90
C ARG A 91 10.64 -11.07 -5.24
N ALA A 92 10.87 -12.38 -5.10
CA ALA A 92 9.82 -13.38 -5.32
C ALA A 92 8.62 -13.18 -4.37
N LEU A 93 8.84 -12.66 -3.16
CA LEU A 93 7.77 -12.30 -2.24
C LEU A 93 7.01 -11.04 -2.69
N ASP A 94 7.68 -9.98 -3.15
CA ASP A 94 6.98 -8.79 -3.72
C ASP A 94 6.14 -9.20 -4.94
N ASP A 95 6.63 -10.09 -5.80
CA ASP A 95 5.88 -10.57 -6.97
C ASP A 95 4.60 -11.33 -6.58
N ARG A 96 4.69 -12.20 -5.56
CA ARG A 96 3.51 -12.89 -5.01
C ARG A 96 2.53 -11.92 -4.38
N LEU A 97 3.02 -10.93 -3.61
CA LEU A 97 2.17 -9.90 -3.01
C LEU A 97 1.53 -8.99 -4.07
N ALA A 98 2.25 -8.67 -5.14
CA ALA A 98 1.74 -7.89 -6.27
C ALA A 98 0.61 -8.63 -6.98
N SER A 99 0.79 -9.93 -7.25
CA SER A 99 -0.23 -10.79 -7.84
C SER A 99 -1.47 -10.88 -6.95
N TYR A 100 -1.27 -11.01 -5.63
CA TYR A 100 -2.36 -11.01 -4.67
C TYR A 100 -3.09 -9.65 -4.60
N GLU A 101 -2.36 -8.53 -4.60
CA GLU A 101 -2.95 -7.18 -4.63
C GLU A 101 -3.81 -6.96 -5.89
N GLN A 102 -3.34 -7.44 -7.05
CA GLN A 102 -4.10 -7.40 -8.29
C GLN A 102 -5.40 -8.21 -8.16
N GLY A 103 -5.32 -9.41 -7.58
CA GLY A 103 -6.49 -10.24 -7.29
C GLY A 103 -7.51 -9.55 -6.39
N VAL A 104 -7.06 -8.96 -5.28
CA VAL A 104 -7.92 -8.21 -4.33
C VAL A 104 -8.51 -6.97 -5.00
N THR A 105 -7.73 -6.24 -5.81
CA THR A 105 -8.21 -5.07 -6.54
C THR A 105 -9.27 -5.45 -7.57
N ALA A 106 -9.06 -6.54 -8.32
CA ALA A 106 -10.04 -7.04 -9.27
C ALA A 106 -11.32 -7.52 -8.58
N ALA A 107 -11.21 -8.19 -7.43
CA ALA A 107 -12.36 -8.57 -6.63
C ALA A 107 -13.14 -7.35 -6.12
N LEU A 108 -12.43 -6.33 -5.63
CA LEU A 108 -13.04 -5.07 -5.17
C LEU A 108 -13.79 -4.35 -6.29
N ALA A 109 -13.24 -4.33 -7.51
CA ALA A 109 -13.89 -3.77 -8.68
C ALA A 109 -15.19 -4.52 -8.99
N ARG A 110 -15.16 -5.86 -9.11
CA ARG A 110 -16.36 -6.68 -9.36
C ARG A 110 -17.45 -6.50 -8.31
N THR A 111 -17.09 -6.44 -7.02
CA THR A 111 -18.05 -6.19 -5.94
C THR A 111 -18.65 -4.79 -6.03
N THR A 112 -17.85 -3.80 -6.44
CA THR A 112 -18.31 -2.43 -6.65
C THR A 112 -19.27 -2.35 -7.83
N ASP A 113 -18.95 -2.99 -8.95
CA ASP A 113 -19.82 -3.06 -10.14
C ASP A 113 -21.15 -3.74 -9.79
N SER A 114 -21.10 -4.88 -9.08
CA SER A 114 -22.30 -5.60 -8.64
C SER A 114 -23.19 -4.75 -7.74
N LEU A 115 -22.58 -3.93 -6.86
CA LEU A 115 -23.32 -3.01 -6.01
C LEU A 115 -23.95 -1.87 -6.82
N ILE A 116 -23.23 -1.32 -7.80
CA ILE A 116 -23.74 -0.27 -8.69
C ILE A 116 -24.93 -0.80 -9.50
N SER A 117 -24.81 -1.98 -10.13
CA SER A 117 -25.90 -2.61 -10.88
C SER A 117 -27.12 -2.82 -9.99
N HIS A 118 -26.94 -3.36 -8.77
CA HIS A 118 -28.04 -3.56 -7.85
C HIS A 118 -28.75 -2.27 -7.42
N LEU A 119 -28.00 -1.18 -7.24
CA LEU A 119 -28.59 0.13 -6.89
C LEU A 119 -29.28 0.80 -8.09
N ALA A 120 -28.79 0.56 -9.31
CA ALA A 120 -29.42 1.05 -10.53
C ALA A 120 -30.74 0.32 -10.82
N ASP A 121 -30.80 -0.98 -10.55
CA ASP A 121 -32.00 -1.82 -10.76
C ASP A 121 -33.07 -1.60 -9.67
N ASP A 122 -32.70 -1.19 -8.46
CA ASP A 122 -33.61 -0.86 -7.36
C ASP A 122 -33.19 0.42 -6.61
N PRO A 123 -33.58 1.61 -7.14
CA PRO A 123 -33.21 2.90 -6.54
C PRO A 123 -33.93 3.17 -5.22
N THR A 124 -35.01 2.44 -4.90
CA THR A 124 -35.80 2.64 -3.67
C THR A 124 -35.11 2.12 -2.40
N GLY A 125 -34.24 1.10 -2.51
CA GLY A 125 -33.38 0.66 -1.40
C GLY A 125 -32.32 1.70 -0.98
N ALA A 126 -32.13 2.76 -1.77
CA ALA A 126 -31.26 3.89 -1.42
C ALA A 126 -31.89 4.83 -0.37
N GLY A 127 -33.22 4.90 -0.30
CA GLY A 127 -33.95 5.85 0.55
C GLY A 127 -33.87 5.54 2.04
N ASP A 128 -33.84 4.26 2.40
CA ASP A 128 -33.77 3.79 3.80
C ASP A 128 -32.39 4.04 4.44
N LEU A 129 -31.42 4.53 3.65
CA LEU A 129 -30.05 4.80 4.04
C LEU A 129 -29.76 6.27 4.38
N LEU A 130 -30.65 7.20 4.01
CA LEU A 130 -30.53 8.62 4.33
C LEU A 130 -31.36 9.01 5.56
N ALA A 131 -32.26 8.14 6.01
CA ALA A 131 -32.94 8.28 7.29
C ALA A 131 -31.96 7.95 8.42
N GLY A 132 -31.33 8.99 8.98
CA GLY A 132 -30.55 8.89 10.21
C GLY A 132 -31.37 8.26 11.36
N PRO A 133 -30.70 7.69 12.38
CA PRO A 133 -31.38 6.93 13.43
C PRO A 133 -32.43 7.81 14.15
N PRO A 134 -33.61 7.27 14.52
CA PRO A 134 -34.60 8.05 15.26
C PRO A 134 -34.01 8.47 16.60
N ALA A 135 -34.07 9.78 16.88
CA ALA A 135 -33.68 10.34 18.17
C ALA A 135 -34.49 9.67 19.28
N ARG A 136 -33.81 8.96 20.18
CA ARG A 136 -34.43 8.37 21.37
C ARG A 136 -34.91 9.51 22.28
N ARG A 137 -36.22 9.55 22.54
CA ARG A 137 -36.82 10.29 23.66
C ARG A 137 -36.77 9.45 24.92
#